data_AF-A0A2E5L5K1-F1
#
_entry.id   AF-A0A2E5L5K1-F1
#
_cell.length_a   1.000
_cell.length_b   1.000
_cell.length_c   1.000
_cell.angle_alpha   90.00
_cell.angle_beta   90.00
_cell.angle_gamma   90.00
#
_symmetry.space_group_name_H-M   'P 1'
#
loop_
_entity.id
_entity.type
_entity.pdbx_description
1 polymer ?
#
loop_
_entity_poly.entity_id
_entity_poly.type
_entity_poly.pdbx_seq_one_letter_code
_entity_poly.pdbx_strand_id
1 'polypeptide(L)'
;MTGHWLYQVRIKVNEDLSRELRKQIPLDKAKPITDIASKHVMQLVCTYDAFVGYCTEAEKNGINEYPLYKWTKQTTLDPQKKSNHLKSFAFYKDSEQIYEKSRAEALYRELEPLLKLGTIEDLKLIDSNPINNPQPPS
;
A
#
# COMPACT_ATOMS: atom_id res chain seq x y z
N MET A 1 13.07 13.96 21.01
CA MET A 1 11.94 14.55 20.28
C MET A 1 10.76 13.60 20.39
N THR A 2 9.73 13.94 21.14
CA THR A 2 8.45 13.20 21.14
C THR A 2 7.66 13.63 19.91
N GLY A 3 8.11 13.18 18.74
CA GLY A 3 7.33 13.33 17.52
C GLY A 3 6.13 12.39 17.60
N HIS A 4 4.93 12.90 17.33
CA HIS A 4 3.79 12.02 17.08
C HIS A 4 4.11 11.23 15.81
N TRP A 5 4.33 9.92 15.94
CA TRP A 5 4.52 9.06 14.78
C TRP A 5 3.29 9.13 13.87
N LEU A 6 3.53 9.12 12.57
CA LEU A 6 2.48 8.95 11.58
C LEU A 6 2.27 7.45 11.33
N TYR A 7 1.17 7.12 10.66
CA TYR A 7 0.72 5.75 10.49
C TYR A 7 0.28 5.49 9.05
N GLN A 8 0.46 4.26 8.60
CA GLN A 8 -0.04 3.75 7.33
C GLN A 8 -0.90 2.52 7.58
N VAL A 9 -2.04 2.46 6.91
CA VAL A 9 -2.85 1.24 6.82
C VAL A 9 -2.55 0.52 5.51
N ARG A 10 -2.32 -0.80 5.60
CA ARG A 10 -2.12 -1.67 4.44
C ARG A 10 -3.01 -2.89 4.53
N ILE A 11 -3.43 -3.39 3.37
CA ILE A 11 -4.16 -4.66 3.25
C ILE A 11 -3.46 -5.60 2.28
N LYS A 12 -3.69 -6.90 2.48
CA LYS A 12 -3.45 -7.92 1.46
C LYS A 12 -4.78 -8.53 1.06
N VAL A 13 -4.95 -8.82 -0.21
CA VAL A 13 -6.16 -9.45 -0.77
C VAL A 13 -5.78 -10.64 -1.63
N ASN A 14 -6.76 -11.45 -2.02
CA ASN A 14 -6.52 -12.51 -2.99
C ASN A 14 -6.26 -11.95 -4.41
N GLU A 15 -5.83 -12.83 -5.32
CA GLU A 15 -5.46 -12.47 -6.69
C GLU A 15 -6.63 -11.87 -7.48
N ASP A 16 -7.84 -12.42 -7.33
CA ASP A 16 -9.02 -11.93 -8.03
C ASP A 16 -9.37 -10.50 -7.61
N LEU A 17 -9.47 -10.27 -6.29
CA LEU A 17 -9.78 -8.95 -5.73
C LEU A 17 -8.67 -7.94 -6.01
N SER A 18 -7.40 -8.37 -6.03
CA SER A 18 -6.28 -7.53 -6.48
C SER A 18 -6.49 -7.01 -7.91
N ARG A 19 -6.91 -7.88 -8.84
CA ARG A 19 -7.18 -7.49 -10.23
C ARG A 19 -8.33 -6.50 -10.32
N GLU A 20 -9.37 -6.67 -9.51
CA GLU A 20 -10.49 -5.74 -9.46
C GLU A 20 -10.06 -4.36 -8.95
N LEU A 21 -9.39 -4.31 -7.79
CA LEU A 21 -8.91 -3.08 -7.17
C LEU A 21 -7.94 -2.31 -8.07
N ARG A 22 -7.04 -3.01 -8.77
CA ARG A 22 -6.07 -2.39 -9.68
C ARG A 22 -6.68 -1.81 -10.95
N LYS A 23 -7.78 -2.40 -11.43
CA LYS A 23 -8.48 -1.89 -12.62
C LYS A 23 -9.23 -0.58 -12.35
N GLN A 24 -9.43 -0.21 -11.07
CA GLN A 24 -10.25 0.94 -10.66
C GLN A 24 -11.66 0.91 -11.28
N ILE A 25 -12.16 -0.27 -11.64
CA ILE A 25 -13.52 -0.47 -12.12
C ILE A 25 -14.35 -0.88 -10.90
N PRO A 26 -15.52 -0.27 -10.65
CA PRO A 26 -16.40 -0.69 -9.58
C PRO A 26 -16.95 -2.08 -9.89
N LEU A 27 -16.28 -3.09 -9.33
CA LEU A 27 -16.71 -4.47 -9.35
C LEU A 27 -17.25 -4.83 -7.96
N ASP A 28 -18.26 -5.71 -7.93
CA ASP A 28 -19.06 -5.95 -6.73
C ASP A 28 -18.24 -6.40 -5.51
N LYS A 29 -17.12 -7.12 -5.72
CA LYS A 29 -16.28 -7.62 -4.62
C LYS A 29 -15.32 -6.55 -4.07
N ALA A 30 -14.87 -5.63 -4.92
CA ALA A 30 -14.04 -4.49 -4.52
C ALA A 30 -14.82 -3.39 -3.78
N LYS A 31 -16.13 -3.32 -4.01
CA LYS A 31 -17.00 -2.25 -3.52
C LYS A 31 -16.88 -1.95 -2.03
N PRO A 32 -16.90 -2.93 -1.10
CA PRO A 32 -16.77 -2.62 0.33
C PRO A 32 -15.47 -1.90 0.67
N ILE A 33 -14.36 -2.26 0.02
CA ILE A 33 -13.05 -1.66 0.27
C ILE A 33 -12.99 -0.25 -0.34
N THR A 34 -13.48 -0.08 -1.57
CA THR A 34 -13.48 1.22 -2.25
C THR A 34 -14.44 2.22 -1.59
N ASP A 35 -15.56 1.76 -1.04
CA ASP A 35 -16.52 2.59 -0.31
C ASP A 35 -15.89 3.10 0.99
N ILE A 36 -15.19 2.24 1.74
CA ILE A 36 -14.43 2.64 2.94
C ILE A 36 -13.34 3.65 2.56
N ALA A 37 -12.56 3.38 1.52
CA ALA A 37 -11.51 4.29 1.07
C ALA A 37 -12.08 5.67 0.71
N SER A 38 -13.18 5.70 -0.04
CA SER A 38 -13.86 6.94 -0.44
C SER A 38 -14.41 7.71 0.76
N LYS A 39 -15.01 7.01 1.74
CA LYS A 39 -15.50 7.60 2.99
C LYS A 39 -14.38 8.29 3.78
N HIS A 40 -13.17 7.73 3.75
CA HIS A 40 -11.98 8.28 4.40
C HIS A 40 -11.20 9.29 3.54
N VAL A 41 -11.68 9.59 2.32
CA VAL A 41 -11.01 10.45 1.34
C VAL A 41 -9.60 9.90 1.03
N MET A 42 -9.53 8.60 0.76
CA MET A 42 -8.29 7.89 0.49
C MET A 42 -8.36 7.10 -0.81
N GLN A 43 -7.19 6.88 -1.38
CA GLN A 43 -7.00 6.06 -2.56
C GLN A 43 -6.26 4.77 -2.19
N LEU A 44 -6.65 3.65 -2.81
CA LEU A 44 -5.87 2.43 -2.73
C LEU A 44 -4.78 2.44 -3.80
N VAL A 45 -3.55 2.27 -3.36
CA VAL A 45 -2.39 2.16 -4.24
C VAL A 45 -1.81 0.76 -4.11
N CYS A 46 -1.76 0.03 -5.23
CA CYS A 46 -1.09 -1.26 -5.29
C CYS A 46 0.43 -1.05 -5.13
N THR A 47 1.05 -1.84 -4.25
CA THR A 47 2.48 -1.72 -3.94
C THR A 47 3.35 -2.00 -5.17
N TYR A 48 2.98 -3.00 -5.98
CA TYR A 48 3.71 -3.30 -7.21
C TYR A 48 3.61 -2.15 -8.22
N ASP A 49 2.40 -1.59 -8.42
CA ASP A 49 2.20 -0.49 -9.37
C ASP A 49 2.94 0.77 -8.93
N ALA A 50 3.00 1.05 -7.61
CA ALA A 50 3.83 2.12 -7.06
C ALA A 50 5.33 1.91 -7.33
N PHE A 51 5.84 0.68 -7.18
CA PHE A 51 7.24 0.36 -7.50
C PHE A 51 7.56 0.53 -8.98
N VAL A 52 6.66 0.10 -9.87
CA VAL A 52 6.82 0.31 -11.32
C VAL A 52 6.80 1.80 -11.64
N GLY A 53 5.84 2.56 -11.10
CA GLY A 53 5.75 4.00 -11.28
C GLY A 53 7.03 4.73 -10.84
N TYR A 54 7.54 4.39 -9.65
CA TYR A 54 8.81 4.93 -9.15
C TYR A 54 9.99 4.61 -10.08
N CYS A 55 10.09 3.38 -10.59
CA CYS A 55 11.16 3.02 -11.52
C CYS A 55 11.07 3.80 -12.84
N THR A 56 9.86 3.93 -13.40
CA THR A 56 9.62 4.69 -14.64
C THR A 56 9.95 6.18 -14.46
N GLU A 57 9.56 6.78 -13.34
CA GLU A 57 9.90 8.17 -13.03
C GLU A 57 11.41 8.34 -12.83
N ALA A 58 12.05 7.40 -12.14
CA ALA A 58 13.50 7.42 -11.93
C ALA A 58 14.29 7.33 -13.24
N GLU A 59 13.88 6.43 -14.15
CA GLU A 59 14.45 6.28 -15.50
C GLU A 59 14.26 7.57 -16.33
N LYS A 60 13.06 8.18 -16.29
CA LYS A 60 12.75 9.42 -17.01
C LYS A 60 13.60 10.61 -16.54
N ASN A 61 13.88 10.68 -15.24
CA ASN A 61 14.66 11.77 -14.64
C ASN A 61 16.16 11.47 -14.54
N GLY A 62 16.63 10.31 -15.01
CA GLY A 62 18.05 9.95 -14.99
C GLY A 62 18.60 9.63 -13.59
N ILE A 63 17.74 9.26 -12.63
CA ILE A 63 18.12 8.92 -11.24
C ILE A 63 18.11 7.40 -11.01
N ASN A 64 18.38 6.61 -12.04
CA ASN A 64 18.41 5.15 -12.00
C ASN A 64 19.71 4.58 -11.37
N GLU A 65 20.63 5.43 -10.93
CA GLU A 65 21.86 5.00 -10.28
C GLU A 65 21.71 4.75 -8.77
N TYR A 66 20.66 5.30 -8.14
CA TYR A 66 20.47 5.22 -6.69
C TYR A 66 20.19 3.78 -6.21
N PRO A 67 20.70 3.39 -5.03
CA PRO A 67 20.47 2.06 -4.44
C PRO A 67 18.99 1.67 -4.35
N LEU A 68 18.14 2.62 -3.98
CA LEU A 68 16.70 2.41 -3.88
C LEU A 68 16.05 2.06 -5.22
N TYR A 69 16.51 2.65 -6.34
CA TYR A 69 16.07 2.27 -7.68
C TYR A 69 16.45 0.82 -7.98
N LYS A 70 17.72 0.46 -7.81
CA LYS A 70 18.21 -0.89 -8.13
C LYS A 70 17.46 -1.96 -7.34
N TRP A 71 17.27 -1.73 -6.04
CA TRP A 71 16.51 -2.63 -5.18
C TRP A 71 15.04 -2.74 -5.59
N THR A 72 14.40 -1.61 -5.92
CA THR A 72 13.00 -1.60 -6.33
C THR A 72 12.83 -2.34 -7.67
N LYS A 73 13.71 -2.08 -8.64
CA LYS A 73 13.70 -2.77 -9.94
C LYS A 73 13.87 -4.28 -9.77
N GLN A 74 14.85 -4.73 -8.98
CA GLN A 74 15.05 -6.14 -8.67
C GLN A 74 13.81 -6.78 -8.02
N THR A 75 13.17 -6.06 -7.10
CA THR A 75 11.94 -6.51 -6.43
C THR A 75 10.78 -6.68 -7.41
N THR A 76 10.67 -5.83 -8.43
CA THR A 76 9.64 -5.98 -9.48
C THR A 76 9.91 -7.12 -10.47
N LEU A 77 11.18 -7.52 -10.63
CA LEU A 77 11.61 -8.60 -11.54
C LEU A 77 11.53 -9.98 -10.89
N ASP A 78 11.61 -10.06 -9.56
CA ASP A 78 11.44 -11.30 -8.80
C ASP A 78 9.96 -11.78 -8.87
N PRO A 79 9.66 -12.95 -9.46
CA PRO A 79 8.29 -13.43 -9.63
C PRO A 79 7.53 -13.61 -8.32
N GLN A 80 8.21 -14.05 -7.26
CA GLN A 80 7.59 -14.32 -5.97
C GLN A 80 7.28 -13.03 -5.22
N LYS A 81 8.21 -12.06 -5.23
CA LYS A 81 7.96 -10.72 -4.69
C LYS A 81 6.87 -10.00 -5.48
N LYS A 82 6.91 -10.10 -6.81
CA LYS A 82 5.88 -9.55 -7.70
C LYS A 82 4.49 -10.06 -7.33
N SER A 83 4.29 -11.39 -7.23
CA SER A 83 3.00 -11.96 -6.83
C SER A 83 2.53 -11.43 -5.47
N ASN A 84 3.43 -11.32 -4.49
CA ASN A 84 3.09 -10.77 -3.18
C ASN A 84 2.71 -9.28 -3.22
N HIS A 85 3.45 -8.45 -3.96
CA HIS A 85 3.23 -7.00 -4.03
C HIS A 85 2.00 -6.64 -4.89
N LEU A 86 1.65 -7.46 -5.88
CA LEU A 86 0.41 -7.30 -6.65
C LEU A 86 -0.82 -7.40 -5.74
N LYS A 87 -0.76 -8.25 -4.73
CA LYS A 87 -1.83 -8.47 -3.75
C LYS A 87 -1.86 -7.47 -2.59
N SER A 88 -0.88 -6.57 -2.51
CA SER A 88 -0.71 -5.67 -1.37
C SER A 88 -1.04 -4.23 -1.74
N PHE A 89 -1.90 -3.60 -0.94
CA PHE A 89 -2.37 -2.23 -1.14
C PHE A 89 -2.09 -1.39 0.09
N ALA A 90 -1.75 -0.13 -0.14
CA ALA A 90 -1.63 0.89 0.87
C ALA A 90 -2.70 1.97 0.63
N PHE A 91 -3.24 2.53 1.70
CA PHE A 91 -4.19 3.63 1.63
C PHE A 91 -3.43 4.94 1.67
N TYR A 92 -3.63 5.79 0.66
CA TYR A 92 -2.98 7.09 0.54
C TYR A 92 -4.04 8.18 0.71
N LYS A 93 -3.66 9.27 1.38
CA LYS A 93 -4.43 10.51 1.40
C LYS A 93 -3.75 11.47 0.42
N ASP A 94 -4.36 11.70 -0.73
CA ASP A 94 -3.72 12.39 -1.85
C ASP A 94 -2.38 11.70 -2.21
N SER A 95 -1.25 12.38 -2.03
CA SER A 95 0.11 11.83 -2.23
C SER A 95 0.76 11.34 -0.93
N GLU A 96 0.09 11.47 0.21
CA GLU A 96 0.62 11.11 1.52
C GLU A 96 0.32 9.64 1.85
N GLN A 97 1.38 8.89 2.12
CA GLN A 97 1.30 7.47 2.45
C GLN A 97 1.16 7.19 3.95
N ILE A 98 1.44 8.21 4.77
CA ILE A 98 1.44 8.17 6.23
C ILE A 98 0.63 9.36 6.73
N TYR A 99 -0.18 9.16 7.76
CA TYR A 99 -1.13 10.15 8.28
C TYR A 99 -1.33 9.99 9.79
N GLU A 100 -2.13 10.86 10.40
CA GLU A 100 -2.35 10.89 11.83
C GLU A 100 -2.95 9.56 12.36
N LYS A 101 -2.54 9.21 13.59
CA LYS A 101 -2.97 7.98 14.26
C LYS A 101 -4.49 7.80 14.31
N SER A 102 -5.22 8.86 14.65
CA SER A 102 -6.68 8.81 14.79
C SER A 102 -7.37 8.38 13.49
N ARG A 103 -6.92 8.91 12.34
CA ARG A 103 -7.41 8.52 11.02
C ARG A 103 -7.03 7.09 10.67
N ALA A 104 -5.79 6.69 10.96
CA ALA A 104 -5.33 5.34 10.71
C ALA A 104 -6.11 4.29 11.52
N GLU A 105 -6.37 4.56 12.80
CA GLU A 105 -7.20 3.71 13.64
C GLU A 105 -8.66 3.69 13.18
N ALA A 106 -9.23 4.82 12.75
CA ALA A 106 -10.60 4.86 12.24
C ALA A 106 -10.75 4.01 10.98
N LEU A 107 -9.82 4.15 10.02
CA LEU A 107 -9.78 3.34 8.82
C LEU A 107 -9.59 1.85 9.15
N TYR A 108 -8.64 1.53 10.04
CA TYR A 108 -8.36 0.15 10.44
C TYR A 108 -9.61 -0.53 11.03
N ARG A 109 -10.34 0.15 11.91
CA ARG A 109 -11.58 -0.37 12.53
C ARG A 109 -12.67 -0.66 11.50
N GLU A 110 -12.79 0.16 10.45
CA GLU A 110 -13.77 -0.08 9.39
C GLU A 110 -13.38 -1.22 8.45
N LEU A 111 -12.08 -1.52 8.32
CA LEU A 111 -11.57 -2.65 7.54
C LEU A 111 -11.57 -3.98 8.32
N GLU A 112 -11.53 -3.94 9.64
CA GLU A 112 -11.48 -5.13 10.49
C GLU A 112 -12.63 -6.15 10.23
N PRO A 113 -13.88 -5.74 9.98
CA PRO A 113 -14.94 -6.67 9.57
C PRO A 113 -14.62 -7.41 8.27
N LEU A 114 -13.98 -6.76 7.30
CA LEU A 114 -13.60 -7.39 6.03
C LEU A 114 -12.49 -8.44 6.24
N LEU A 115 -11.63 -8.25 7.24
CA LEU A 115 -10.64 -9.26 7.65
C LEU A 115 -11.33 -10.48 8.26
N LYS A 116 -12.27 -10.24 9.18
CA LYS A 116 -13.04 -11.30 9.85
C LYS A 116 -13.89 -12.12 8.88
N LEU A 117 -14.39 -11.49 7.82
CA LEU A 117 -15.15 -12.15 6.75
C LEU A 117 -14.26 -12.83 5.69
N GLY A 118 -12.93 -12.69 5.77
CA GLY A 118 -11.99 -13.26 4.80
C GLY A 118 -11.98 -12.55 3.44
N THR A 119 -12.58 -11.36 3.33
CA THR A 119 -12.52 -10.54 2.11
C THR A 119 -11.12 -9.98 1.90
N ILE A 120 -10.44 -9.58 2.99
CA ILE A 120 -9.01 -9.25 2.99
C ILE A 120 -8.24 -10.37 3.69
N GLU A 121 -7.06 -10.71 3.17
CA GLU A 121 -6.16 -11.75 3.70
C GLU A 121 -5.33 -11.25 4.89
N ASP A 122 -5.03 -9.95 4.92
CA ASP A 122 -4.17 -9.32 5.93
C ASP A 122 -4.53 -7.84 6.09
N LEU A 123 -4.35 -7.29 7.30
CA LEU A 123 -4.61 -5.89 7.62
C LEU A 123 -3.56 -5.40 8.63
N LYS A 124 -2.78 -4.38 8.23
CA LYS A 124 -1.68 -3.83 9.03
C LYS A 124 -1.89 -2.36 9.33
N LEU A 125 -1.57 -1.97 10.56
CA LEU A 125 -1.38 -0.60 11.00
C LEU A 125 0.10 -0.42 11.33
N ILE A 126 0.82 0.35 10.53
CA ILE A 126 2.27 0.50 10.59
C ILE A 126 2.58 1.91 11.08
N ASP A 127 3.34 2.05 12.15
CA ASP A 127 3.79 3.35 12.62
C ASP A 127 5.09 3.79 11.93
N SER A 128 5.34 5.09 11.84
CA SER A 128 6.50 5.65 11.12
C SER A 128 7.79 5.65 11.94
N ASN A 129 7.83 5.01 13.12
CA ASN A 129 9.05 4.91 13.92
C ASN A 129 10.09 4.07 13.17
N PRO A 130 11.28 4.61 12.82
CA PRO A 130 12.31 3.85 12.13
C PRO A 130 12.72 2.57 12.84
N ILE A 131 12.66 2.54 14.18
CA ILE A 131 13.01 1.37 14.99
C ILE A 131 12.09 0.17 14.69
N ASN A 132 10.84 0.44 14.34
CA ASN A 132 9.83 -0.59 14.10
C ASN A 132 9.77 -1.04 12.63
N ASN A 133 10.52 -0.38 11.73
CA ASN A 133 10.39 -0.54 10.29
C ASN A 133 11.66 -1.08 9.62
N PRO A 134 11.52 -1.89 8.55
CA PRO A 134 12.66 -2.37 7.78
C PRO A 134 13.42 -1.21 7.17
N GLN A 135 14.74 -1.24 7.31
CA GLN A 135 15.61 -0.20 6.76
C GLN A 135 15.88 -0.48 5.28
N PRO A 136 15.86 0.55 4.43
CA PRO A 136 16.24 0.39 3.03
C PRO A 136 17.71 -0.07 2.93
N PRO A 137 18.07 -0.80 1.86
CA PRO A 137 19.46 -1.15 1.62
C PRO A 137 20.31 0.12 1.49
N SER A 138 21.51 0.07 2.11
CA SER A 138 22.55 1.11 2.00
C SER A 138 23.28 1.03 0.65
#